data_AF-A0A955R0I7-F1
#
_entry.id   AF-A0A955R0I7-F1
#
_cell.length_a   1.000
_cell.length_b   1.000
_cell.length_c   1.000
_cell.angle_alpha   90.00
_cell.angle_beta   90.00
_cell.angle_gamma   90.00
#
_symmetry.space_group_name_H-M   'P 1'
#
loop_
_entity.id
_entity.type
_entity.pdbx_description
1 polymer ?
#
loop_
_entity_poly.entity_id
_entity_poly.type
_entity_poly.pdbx_seq_one_letter_code
_entity_poly.pdbx_strand_id
1 'polypeptide(L)'
;MTRWIFSFFFVLGLAACGGAEQSQEPLAMPPKEKTWVKTEEVEQTREAYLAKTDSAPEKIEVDAAYKKTLLTPAAQPQGVVKDQVSCEAAIAPMEEKRKLLQKSGGMWHAFERSPEVRPFSNNGMQIDSNFNKIALALRHLCATADGVPLSPLARHITAVMEQRGREGAREYFLNQGRAPKDVDIWFDYAEYSKTMAERKITYATVEELIRKTETLLGEYEQLYSQKVDTANKDAFLVKAKTLLAVINDSLENVPEFALAMKEDFAEPHVKFEGQM
;
A
#
# COMPACT_ATOMS: atom_id res chain seq x y z
N MET A 1 10.23 -86.03 19.92
CA MET A 1 9.85 -86.98 20.99
C MET A 1 10.32 -86.43 22.32
N THR A 2 9.45 -86.46 23.34
CA THR A 2 9.71 -86.36 24.81
C THR A 2 10.33 -85.07 25.36
N ARG A 3 9.95 -84.48 26.50
CA ARG A 3 8.81 -84.55 27.45
C ARG A 3 9.16 -83.46 28.51
N TRP A 4 8.31 -82.45 28.72
CA TRP A 4 7.63 -82.13 30.00
C TRP A 4 8.40 -82.33 31.31
N ILE A 5 8.55 -81.26 32.11
CA ILE A 5 8.06 -81.22 33.49
C ILE A 5 7.45 -79.83 33.77
N PHE A 6 6.14 -79.87 34.04
CA PHE A 6 5.33 -78.84 34.69
C PHE A 6 5.52 -78.90 36.21
N SER A 7 5.42 -77.76 36.88
CA SER A 7 4.89 -77.64 38.25
C SER A 7 4.60 -76.17 38.53
N PHE A 8 3.52 -75.72 39.17
CA PHE A 8 2.17 -76.20 39.49
C PHE A 8 1.54 -75.06 40.33
N PHE A 9 0.21 -74.94 40.34
CA PHE A 9 -0.62 -74.24 41.37
C PHE A 9 -0.54 -72.69 41.39
N PHE A 10 -1.58 -71.88 41.58
CA PHE A 10 -3.05 -71.99 41.77
C PHE A 10 -3.54 -70.51 41.69
N VAL A 11 -4.50 -70.15 40.82
CA VAL A 11 -5.92 -69.92 41.11
C VAL A 11 -6.28 -68.63 41.89
N LEU A 12 -7.11 -67.83 41.21
CA LEU A 12 -8.17 -66.90 41.66
C LEU A 12 -7.84 -65.61 42.41
N GLY A 13 -8.42 -64.52 41.90
CA GLY A 13 -8.77 -63.34 42.67
C GLY A 13 -9.07 -62.12 41.80
N LEU A 14 -10.28 -62.02 41.25
CA LEU A 14 -10.81 -60.73 40.80
C LEU A 14 -11.11 -59.88 42.05
N ALA A 15 -10.60 -58.65 42.10
CA ALA A 15 -11.22 -57.55 42.83
C ALA A 15 -10.86 -56.23 42.13
N ALA A 16 -11.90 -55.47 41.78
CA ALA A 16 -11.83 -54.13 41.23
C ALA A 16 -11.33 -53.11 42.27
N CYS A 17 -10.57 -52.10 41.84
CA CYS A 17 -10.78 -50.67 42.14
C CYS A 17 -9.64 -49.81 41.55
N GLY A 18 -9.98 -48.57 41.22
CA GLY A 18 -9.22 -47.69 40.37
C GLY A 18 -7.88 -47.17 40.92
N GLY A 19 -7.09 -46.66 39.99
CA GLY A 19 -5.88 -45.88 40.23
C GLY A 19 -5.54 -45.13 38.95
N ALA A 20 -5.71 -43.81 39.01
CA ALA A 20 -5.64 -42.87 37.90
C ALA A 20 -4.27 -42.79 37.21
N GLU A 21 -4.29 -42.39 35.93
CA GLU A 21 -3.13 -41.90 35.17
C GLU A 21 -2.36 -40.86 35.99
N GLN A 22 -1.07 -41.12 36.24
CA GLN A 22 -0.14 -40.08 36.66
C GLN A 22 0.14 -39.16 35.47
N SER A 23 -0.50 -38.00 35.48
CA SER A 23 -0.13 -36.84 34.66
C SER A 23 1.31 -36.41 34.99
N GLN A 24 2.17 -36.31 33.98
CA GLN A 24 3.45 -35.62 34.10
C GLN A 24 3.23 -34.17 34.56
N GLU A 25 3.91 -33.76 35.64
CA GLU A 25 3.94 -32.36 36.08
C GLU A 25 4.51 -31.46 34.98
N PRO A 26 3.95 -30.26 34.77
CA PRO A 26 4.52 -29.30 33.84
C PRO A 26 5.87 -28.81 34.39
N LEU A 27 6.89 -28.78 33.52
CA LEU A 27 8.23 -28.28 33.82
C LEU A 27 8.15 -26.89 34.49
N ALA A 28 8.55 -26.82 35.76
CA ALA A 28 8.62 -25.57 36.49
C ALA A 28 9.72 -24.68 35.90
N MET A 29 9.34 -23.48 35.46
CA MET A 29 10.32 -22.47 35.05
C MET A 29 11.18 -22.03 36.24
N PRO A 30 12.47 -21.75 36.03
CA PRO A 30 13.34 -21.25 37.08
C PRO A 30 12.85 -19.89 37.62
N PRO A 31 13.09 -19.59 38.90
CA PRO A 31 12.65 -18.34 39.50
C PRO A 31 13.35 -17.16 38.82
N LYS A 32 12.54 -16.16 38.40
CA LYS A 32 13.03 -14.95 37.74
C LYS A 32 14.04 -14.23 38.64
N GLU A 33 15.26 -14.04 38.15
CA GLU A 33 16.26 -13.24 38.84
C GLU A 33 15.79 -11.79 38.95
N LYS A 34 15.98 -11.18 40.14
CA LYS A 34 15.67 -9.77 40.37
C LYS A 34 16.75 -8.91 39.71
N THR A 35 16.56 -8.57 38.44
CA THR A 35 17.34 -7.50 37.81
C THR A 35 17.04 -6.18 38.51
N TRP A 36 18.07 -5.35 38.74
CA TRP A 36 17.98 -3.98 39.30
C TRP A 36 17.34 -2.97 38.34
N VAL A 37 16.33 -3.39 37.58
CA VAL A 37 15.51 -2.50 36.77
C VAL A 37 14.42 -1.98 37.70
N LYS A 38 14.41 -0.66 37.91
CA LYS A 38 13.33 0.02 38.62
C LYS A 38 12.06 -0.15 37.78
N THR A 39 11.24 -1.15 38.11
CA THR A 39 9.89 -1.31 37.53
C THR A 39 9.00 -0.27 38.19
N GLU A 40 8.94 0.93 37.61
CA GLU A 40 7.82 1.83 37.84
C GLU A 40 6.62 1.28 37.07
N GLU A 41 5.54 0.95 37.78
CA GLU A 41 4.23 0.75 37.15
C GLU A 41 3.77 2.11 36.61
N VAL A 42 4.05 2.36 35.34
CA VAL A 42 3.54 3.52 34.64
C VAL A 42 2.10 3.19 34.24
N GLU A 43 1.13 3.47 35.12
CA GLU A 43 -0.28 3.55 34.75
C GLU A 43 -0.50 4.81 33.88
N GLN A 44 -0.06 4.74 32.62
CA GLN A 44 -0.56 5.67 31.61
C GLN A 44 -1.90 5.16 31.13
N THR A 45 -2.98 5.73 31.67
CA THR A 45 -4.31 5.49 31.13
C THR A 45 -4.35 5.96 29.67
N ARG A 46 -5.13 5.26 28.83
CA ARG A 46 -5.30 5.63 27.42
C ARG A 46 -5.74 7.09 27.30
N GLU A 47 -6.58 7.52 28.23
CA GLU A 47 -7.09 8.86 28.38
C GLU A 47 -5.97 9.86 28.71
N ALA A 48 -5.04 9.53 29.62
CA ALA A 48 -3.90 10.39 29.94
C ALA A 48 -2.88 10.48 28.79
N TYR A 49 -2.73 9.41 28.00
CA TYR A 49 -1.90 9.43 26.78
C TYR A 49 -2.54 10.29 25.68
N LEU A 50 -3.87 10.18 25.49
CA LEU A 50 -4.61 10.97 24.50
C LEU A 50 -4.75 12.44 24.90
N ALA A 51 -4.87 12.74 26.20
CA ALA A 51 -4.94 14.10 26.73
C ALA A 51 -3.60 14.87 26.65
N LYS A 52 -2.48 14.20 26.34
CA LYS A 52 -1.16 14.83 26.20
C LYS A 52 -0.99 15.66 24.93
N THR A 53 -2.03 15.80 24.10
CA THR A 53 -1.96 16.51 22.82
C THR A 53 -3.16 17.42 22.57
N ASP A 54 -3.45 18.32 23.51
CA ASP A 54 -4.54 19.31 23.36
C ASP A 54 -4.05 20.71 22.93
N SER A 55 -2.96 20.80 22.17
CA SER A 55 -2.81 21.91 21.23
C SER A 55 -3.24 21.39 19.86
N ALA A 56 -4.44 21.75 19.43
CA ALA A 56 -4.84 21.53 18.04
C ALA A 56 -3.68 22.01 17.15
N PRO A 57 -3.19 21.19 16.20
CA PRO A 57 -2.10 21.61 15.34
C PRO A 57 -2.49 22.93 14.70
N GLU A 58 -1.59 23.91 14.79
CA GLU A 58 -1.79 25.23 14.19
C GLU A 58 -2.26 25.04 12.75
N LYS A 59 -3.47 25.55 12.47
CA LYS A 59 -4.08 25.36 11.16
C LYS A 59 -3.37 26.26 10.17
N ILE A 60 -2.44 25.66 9.42
CA ILE A 60 -1.81 26.33 8.27
C ILE A 60 -2.84 26.37 7.15
N GLU A 61 -3.26 27.58 6.79
CA GLU A 61 -4.19 27.82 5.69
C GLU A 61 -3.50 27.61 4.33
N VAL A 62 -4.28 27.18 3.34
CA VAL A 62 -3.81 26.98 1.97
C VAL A 62 -3.80 28.31 1.22
N ASP A 63 -2.70 28.64 0.57
CA ASP A 63 -2.60 29.84 -0.26
C ASP A 63 -3.28 29.60 -1.62
N ALA A 64 -4.41 30.28 -1.85
CA ALA A 64 -5.19 30.14 -3.06
C ALA A 64 -4.49 30.71 -4.31
N ALA A 65 -3.67 31.75 -4.17
CA ALA A 65 -2.91 32.30 -5.29
C ALA A 65 -1.78 31.34 -5.67
N TYR A 66 -1.08 30.80 -4.68
CA TYR A 66 -0.02 29.81 -4.90
C TYR A 66 -0.56 28.48 -5.45
N LYS A 67 -1.74 28.05 -5.00
CA LYS A 67 -2.43 26.89 -5.58
C LYS A 67 -2.58 27.03 -7.10
N LYS A 68 -2.97 28.22 -7.59
CA LYS A 68 -3.12 28.47 -9.03
C LYS A 68 -1.80 28.36 -9.79
N THR A 69 -0.69 28.81 -9.20
CA THR A 69 0.63 28.69 -9.85
C THR A 69 1.06 27.23 -9.96
N LEU A 70 0.81 26.42 -8.93
CA LEU A 70 1.14 24.99 -8.93
C LEU A 70 0.31 24.15 -9.92
N LEU A 71 -0.90 24.59 -10.25
CA LEU A 71 -1.75 23.93 -11.25
C LEU A 71 -1.34 24.25 -12.69
N THR A 72 -0.41 25.19 -12.90
CA THR A 72 0.05 25.58 -14.24
C THR A 72 1.09 24.57 -14.74
N PRO A 73 0.87 23.91 -15.90
CA PRO A 73 1.82 22.91 -16.42
C PRO A 73 3.17 23.53 -16.79
N ALA A 74 4.25 22.77 -16.64
CA ALA A 74 5.62 23.20 -16.99
C ALA A 74 5.73 23.63 -18.46
N ALA A 75 6.57 24.63 -18.77
CA ALA A 75 6.71 25.22 -20.11
C ALA A 75 7.39 24.31 -21.17
N GLN A 76 7.48 23.01 -20.92
CA GLN A 76 8.04 22.03 -21.85
C GLN A 76 7.25 21.97 -23.18
N PRO A 77 7.93 21.63 -24.30
CA PRO A 77 7.27 21.47 -25.59
C PRO A 77 6.16 20.41 -25.51
N GLN A 78 5.03 20.70 -26.16
CA GLN A 78 3.89 19.79 -26.28
C GLN A 78 4.04 18.90 -27.52
N GLY A 79 3.38 17.74 -27.52
CA GLY A 79 3.39 16.78 -28.61
C GLY A 79 4.67 15.92 -28.69
N VAL A 80 5.44 15.86 -27.61
CA VAL A 80 6.61 14.98 -27.48
C VAL A 80 6.17 13.54 -27.21
N VAL A 81 5.13 13.37 -26.39
CA VAL A 81 4.61 12.06 -25.98
C VAL A 81 3.56 11.58 -27.00
N LYS A 82 3.90 10.56 -27.78
CA LYS A 82 3.08 10.06 -28.90
C LYS A 82 2.72 8.57 -28.78
N ASP A 83 3.51 7.84 -28.02
CA ASP A 83 3.44 6.40 -27.84
C ASP A 83 4.01 6.04 -26.46
N GLN A 84 3.92 4.76 -26.09
CA GLN A 84 4.40 4.26 -24.81
C GLN A 84 5.89 4.58 -24.60
N VAL A 85 6.72 4.42 -25.63
CA VAL A 85 8.17 4.61 -25.53
C VAL A 85 8.52 6.08 -25.23
N SER A 86 7.91 7.01 -25.95
CA SER A 86 8.07 8.44 -25.72
C SER A 86 7.47 8.89 -24.39
N CYS A 87 6.39 8.25 -23.93
CA CYS A 87 5.79 8.50 -22.60
C CYS A 87 6.74 8.09 -21.47
N GLU A 88 7.26 6.85 -21.54
CA GLU A 88 8.23 6.33 -20.57
C GLU A 88 9.52 7.17 -20.56
N ALA A 89 9.99 7.60 -21.73
CA ALA A 89 11.14 8.49 -21.84
C ALA A 89 10.86 9.87 -21.23
N ALA A 90 9.65 10.40 -21.35
CA ALA A 90 9.27 11.69 -20.76
C ALA A 90 9.20 11.64 -19.22
N ILE A 91 8.75 10.53 -18.63
CA ILE A 91 8.68 10.40 -17.16
C ILE A 91 10.01 10.03 -16.49
N ALA A 92 10.95 9.43 -17.23
CA ALA A 92 12.19 8.90 -16.65
C ALA A 92 13.04 9.96 -15.92
N PRO A 93 13.28 11.18 -16.45
CA PRO A 93 14.03 12.22 -15.74
C PRO A 93 13.34 12.66 -14.45
N MET A 94 12.01 12.77 -14.48
CA MET A 94 11.20 13.11 -13.31
C MET A 94 11.29 12.02 -12.23
N GLU A 95 11.22 10.75 -12.61
CA GLU A 95 11.40 9.63 -11.68
C GLU A 95 12.79 9.58 -11.07
N GLU A 96 13.84 9.79 -11.86
CA GLU A 96 15.22 9.82 -11.38
C GLU A 96 15.39 10.92 -10.34
N LYS A 97 14.95 12.14 -10.67
CA LYS A 97 15.00 13.28 -9.77
C LYS A 97 14.23 13.02 -8.47
N ARG A 98 13.01 12.46 -8.55
CA ARG A 98 12.24 12.05 -7.37
C ARG A 98 12.99 11.03 -6.52
N LYS A 99 13.56 9.99 -7.14
CA LYS A 99 14.33 8.94 -6.44
C LYS A 99 15.55 9.53 -5.75
N LEU A 100 16.24 10.48 -6.38
CA LEU A 100 17.39 11.18 -5.78
C LEU A 100 16.96 11.98 -4.54
N LEU A 101 15.91 12.80 -4.66
CA LEU A 101 15.39 13.59 -3.54
C LEU A 101 14.96 12.71 -2.36
N GLN A 102 14.29 11.58 -2.63
CA GLN A 102 13.90 10.63 -1.60
C GLN A 102 15.09 9.91 -0.96
N LYS A 103 16.11 9.53 -1.73
CA LYS A 103 17.35 8.98 -1.18
C LYS A 103 18.05 9.97 -0.25
N SER A 104 17.91 11.27 -0.51
CA SER A 104 18.42 12.33 0.37
C SER A 104 17.51 12.62 1.58
N GLY A 105 16.41 11.87 1.77
CA GLY A 105 15.52 11.96 2.93
C GLY A 105 14.15 12.58 2.64
N GLY A 106 13.95 13.10 1.43
CA GLY A 106 12.66 13.63 0.98
C GLY A 106 12.15 14.84 1.76
N MET A 107 10.87 15.16 1.56
CA MET A 107 10.24 16.30 2.24
C MET A 107 10.12 16.07 3.74
N TRP A 108 9.95 14.83 4.21
CA TRP A 108 10.00 14.55 5.64
C TRP A 108 11.33 15.05 6.25
N HIS A 109 12.48 14.73 5.65
CA HIS A 109 13.76 15.23 6.12
C HIS A 109 13.88 16.76 6.06
N ALA A 110 13.27 17.40 5.05
CA ALA A 110 13.25 18.86 4.93
C ALA A 110 12.54 19.54 6.12
N PHE A 111 11.51 18.90 6.69
CA PHE A 111 10.86 19.36 7.92
C PHE A 111 11.68 19.02 9.17
N GLU A 112 12.26 17.81 9.25
CA GLU A 112 12.96 17.33 10.46
C GLU A 112 14.24 18.10 10.78
N ARG A 113 14.95 18.60 9.75
CA ARG A 113 16.21 19.32 9.91
C ARG A 113 16.09 20.69 10.59
N SER A 114 14.89 21.28 10.61
CA SER A 114 14.63 22.61 11.19
C SER A 114 13.65 22.49 12.37
N PRO A 115 14.08 22.80 13.62
CA PRO A 115 13.21 22.71 14.80
C PRO A 115 11.90 23.51 14.69
N GLU A 116 11.90 24.62 13.94
CA GLU A 116 10.80 25.55 13.77
C GLU A 116 9.60 24.95 13.03
N VAL A 117 9.86 23.98 12.14
CA VAL A 117 8.85 23.34 11.29
C VAL A 117 8.71 21.84 11.55
N ARG A 118 9.63 21.23 12.32
CA ARG A 118 9.57 19.83 12.72
C ARG A 118 8.20 19.35 13.24
N PRO A 119 7.43 20.11 14.04
CA PRO A 119 6.10 19.69 14.48
C PRO A 119 5.11 19.37 13.34
N PHE A 120 5.38 19.85 12.12
CA PHE A 120 4.56 19.64 10.92
C PHE A 120 5.13 18.58 9.98
N SER A 121 6.10 17.76 10.41
CA SER A 121 6.78 16.78 9.54
C SER A 121 5.86 15.72 8.92
N ASN A 122 4.67 15.51 9.51
CA ASN A 122 3.61 14.70 8.89
C ASN A 122 3.16 15.25 7.53
N ASN A 123 3.21 16.58 7.31
CA ASN A 123 2.96 17.15 5.98
C ASN A 123 4.04 16.68 4.98
N GLY A 124 5.32 16.73 5.39
CA GLY A 124 6.43 16.23 4.57
C GLY A 124 6.29 14.77 4.19
N MET A 125 5.97 13.90 5.17
CA MET A 125 5.74 12.47 4.93
C MET A 125 4.56 12.20 3.98
N GLN A 126 3.45 12.95 4.11
CA GLN A 126 2.32 12.82 3.21
C GLN A 126 2.65 13.29 1.79
N ILE A 127 3.41 14.38 1.65
CA ILE A 127 3.90 14.84 0.33
C ILE A 127 4.74 13.72 -0.30
N ASP A 128 5.69 13.13 0.42
CA ASP A 128 6.53 12.04 -0.09
C ASP A 128 5.70 10.83 -0.56
N SER A 129 4.77 10.39 0.27
CA SER A 129 3.89 9.25 -0.01
C SER A 129 2.96 9.51 -1.20
N ASN A 130 2.33 10.67 -1.26
CA ASN A 130 1.37 10.98 -2.32
C ASN A 130 2.06 11.32 -3.65
N PHE A 131 3.25 11.92 -3.63
CA PHE A 131 4.04 12.10 -4.83
C PHE A 131 4.49 10.75 -5.42
N ASN A 132 4.78 9.76 -4.57
CA ASN A 132 5.03 8.39 -5.03
C ASN A 132 3.83 7.78 -5.73
N LYS A 133 2.61 7.99 -5.21
CA LYS A 133 1.38 7.52 -5.87
C LYS A 133 1.21 8.16 -7.24
N ILE A 134 1.42 9.48 -7.37
CA ILE A 134 1.35 10.17 -8.67
C ILE A 134 2.38 9.59 -9.65
N ALA A 135 3.62 9.39 -9.21
CA ALA A 135 4.67 8.83 -10.08
C ALA A 135 4.33 7.41 -10.56
N LEU A 136 3.81 6.55 -9.66
CA LEU A 136 3.36 5.21 -10.01
C LEU A 136 2.17 5.24 -10.99
N ALA A 137 1.19 6.11 -10.74
CA ALA A 137 0.03 6.29 -11.60
C ALA A 137 0.45 6.76 -13.01
N LEU A 138 1.37 7.72 -13.13
CA LEU A 138 1.89 8.17 -14.43
C LEU A 138 2.59 7.05 -15.20
N ARG A 139 3.43 6.25 -14.51
CA ARG A 139 4.09 5.09 -15.12
C ARG A 139 3.08 4.07 -15.61
N HIS A 140 2.05 3.80 -14.82
CA HIS A 140 0.97 2.90 -15.20
C HIS A 140 0.18 3.42 -16.40
N LEU A 141 -0.15 4.72 -16.42
CA LEU A 141 -0.84 5.37 -17.54
C LEU A 141 -0.01 5.32 -18.83
N CYS A 142 1.31 5.53 -18.76
CA CYS A 142 2.19 5.37 -19.92
C CYS A 142 2.16 3.94 -20.47
N ALA A 143 2.24 2.93 -19.59
CA ALA A 143 2.28 1.54 -20.00
C ALA A 143 0.93 1.00 -20.52
N THR A 144 -0.18 1.61 -20.12
CA THR A 144 -1.54 1.11 -20.39
C THR A 144 -2.41 2.10 -21.14
N ALA A 145 -1.87 3.17 -21.73
CA ALA A 145 -2.66 4.16 -22.46
C ALA A 145 -3.57 3.51 -23.52
N ASP A 146 -3.05 2.49 -24.21
CA ASP A 146 -3.74 1.68 -25.22
C ASP A 146 -4.54 0.48 -24.68
N GLY A 147 -4.81 0.45 -23.37
CA GLY A 147 -5.57 -0.60 -22.71
C GLY A 147 -4.73 -1.39 -21.72
N VAL A 148 -5.37 -1.87 -20.66
CA VAL A 148 -4.70 -2.65 -19.61
C VAL A 148 -4.56 -4.11 -20.08
N PRO A 149 -3.35 -4.69 -20.11
CA PRO A 149 -3.18 -6.07 -20.49
C PRO A 149 -3.86 -6.99 -19.46
N LEU A 150 -4.57 -8.02 -19.93
CA LEU A 150 -5.24 -8.97 -19.05
C LEU A 150 -4.23 -9.77 -18.23
N SER A 151 -4.41 -9.78 -16.90
CA SER A 151 -3.62 -10.61 -16.01
C SER A 151 -3.82 -12.10 -16.35
N PRO A 152 -2.87 -12.99 -15.96
CA PRO A 152 -3.05 -14.44 -16.13
C PRO A 152 -4.37 -14.95 -15.53
N LEU A 153 -4.77 -14.42 -14.37
CA LEU A 153 -6.02 -14.75 -13.71
C LEU A 153 -7.22 -14.31 -14.56
N ALA A 154 -7.26 -13.03 -14.98
CA ALA A 154 -8.34 -12.51 -15.80
C ALA A 154 -8.48 -13.28 -17.13
N ARG A 155 -7.35 -13.65 -17.77
CA ARG A 155 -7.34 -14.47 -18.99
C ARG A 155 -7.93 -15.86 -18.75
N HIS A 156 -7.54 -16.53 -17.67
CA HIS A 156 -8.04 -17.86 -17.36
C HIS A 156 -9.55 -17.84 -17.10
N ILE A 157 -10.01 -16.95 -16.21
CA ILE A 157 -11.44 -16.84 -15.89
C ILE A 157 -12.26 -16.51 -17.13
N THR A 158 -11.81 -15.53 -17.92
CA THR A 158 -12.47 -15.13 -19.18
C THR A 158 -12.59 -16.30 -20.14
N ALA A 159 -11.51 -17.08 -20.33
CA ALA A 159 -11.53 -18.24 -21.22
C ALA A 159 -12.53 -19.32 -20.75
N VAL A 160 -12.61 -19.58 -19.43
CA VAL A 160 -13.57 -20.53 -18.88
C VAL A 160 -15.02 -20.03 -19.06
N MET A 161 -15.27 -18.74 -18.81
CA MET A 161 -16.58 -18.11 -19.01
C MET A 161 -17.03 -18.14 -20.48
N GLU A 162 -16.12 -17.89 -21.42
CA GLU A 162 -16.41 -17.95 -22.86
C GLU A 162 -16.72 -19.36 -23.35
N GLN A 163 -16.05 -20.37 -22.79
CA GLN A 163 -16.28 -21.78 -23.15
C GLN A 163 -17.56 -22.37 -22.56
N ARG A 164 -17.94 -21.97 -21.33
CA ARG A 164 -18.96 -22.65 -20.53
C ARG A 164 -20.19 -21.80 -20.22
N GLY A 165 -20.16 -20.51 -20.56
CA GLY A 165 -21.10 -19.52 -20.04
C GLY A 165 -20.85 -19.23 -18.56
N ARG A 166 -21.46 -18.15 -18.04
CA ARG A 166 -21.24 -17.71 -16.65
C ARG A 166 -21.60 -18.77 -15.61
N GLU A 167 -22.77 -19.39 -15.74
CA GLU A 167 -23.21 -20.45 -14.81
C GLU A 167 -22.34 -21.70 -14.88
N GLY A 168 -22.00 -22.17 -16.10
CA GLY A 168 -21.12 -23.33 -16.26
C GLY A 168 -19.68 -23.06 -15.79
N ALA A 169 -19.20 -21.83 -15.91
CA ALA A 169 -17.93 -21.42 -15.31
C ALA A 169 -18.01 -21.39 -13.78
N ARG A 170 -19.15 -20.96 -13.22
CA ARG A 170 -19.36 -20.93 -11.76
C ARG A 170 -19.29 -22.33 -11.19
N GLU A 171 -20.01 -23.28 -11.78
CA GLU A 171 -19.96 -24.69 -11.42
C GLU A 171 -18.55 -25.27 -11.57
N TYR A 172 -17.81 -24.92 -12.63
CA TYR A 172 -16.43 -25.35 -12.83
C TYR A 172 -15.53 -24.96 -11.64
N PHE A 173 -15.55 -23.70 -11.21
CA PHE A 173 -14.71 -23.25 -10.10
C PHE A 173 -15.17 -23.77 -8.74
N LEU A 174 -16.48 -23.92 -8.53
CA LEU A 174 -17.01 -24.55 -7.31
C LEU A 174 -16.60 -26.01 -7.19
N ASN A 175 -16.62 -26.76 -8.28
CA ASN A 175 -16.17 -28.16 -8.33
C ASN A 175 -14.64 -28.29 -8.10
N GLN A 176 -13.88 -27.22 -8.34
CA GLN A 176 -12.47 -27.12 -7.96
C GLN A 176 -12.25 -26.71 -6.50
N GLY A 177 -13.32 -26.65 -5.70
CA GLY A 177 -13.25 -26.29 -4.28
C GLY A 177 -13.06 -24.80 -4.01
N ARG A 178 -13.29 -23.92 -5.01
CA ARG A 178 -13.28 -22.47 -4.79
C ARG A 178 -14.51 -22.04 -4.01
N ALA A 179 -14.34 -21.11 -3.07
CA ALA A 179 -15.46 -20.58 -2.32
C ALA A 179 -16.38 -19.75 -3.24
N PRO A 180 -17.72 -19.85 -3.12
CA PRO A 180 -18.64 -19.13 -3.99
C PRO A 180 -18.38 -17.62 -4.08
N LYS A 181 -18.07 -16.99 -2.95
CA LYS A 181 -17.77 -15.56 -2.89
C LYS A 181 -16.50 -15.18 -3.66
N ASP A 182 -15.48 -16.05 -3.64
CA ASP A 182 -14.23 -15.81 -4.36
C ASP A 182 -14.46 -15.93 -5.88
N VAL A 183 -15.32 -16.87 -6.30
CA VAL A 183 -15.72 -17.02 -7.70
C VAL A 183 -16.46 -15.78 -8.19
N ASP A 184 -17.36 -15.22 -7.38
CA ASP A 184 -18.09 -14.01 -7.75
C ASP A 184 -17.12 -12.81 -7.88
N ILE A 185 -16.17 -12.64 -6.95
CA ILE A 185 -15.10 -11.61 -7.04
C ILE A 185 -14.24 -11.81 -8.30
N TRP A 186 -13.90 -13.05 -8.64
CA TRP A 186 -13.13 -13.38 -9.83
C TRP A 186 -13.87 -13.02 -11.11
N PHE A 187 -15.18 -13.25 -11.16
CA PHE A 187 -15.99 -12.94 -12.33
C PHE A 187 -16.10 -11.43 -12.53
N ASP A 188 -16.37 -10.69 -11.45
CA ASP A 188 -16.43 -9.23 -11.49
C ASP A 188 -15.08 -8.64 -11.91
N TYR A 189 -13.97 -9.20 -11.40
CA TYR A 189 -12.63 -8.80 -11.82
C TYR A 189 -12.33 -9.10 -13.29
N ALA A 190 -12.74 -10.28 -13.80
CA ALA A 190 -12.52 -10.65 -15.20
C ALA A 190 -13.30 -9.73 -16.15
N GLU A 191 -14.57 -9.43 -15.84
CA GLU A 191 -15.41 -8.51 -16.61
C GLU A 191 -14.86 -7.07 -16.57
N TYR A 192 -14.43 -6.62 -15.39
CA TYR A 192 -13.73 -5.34 -15.23
C TYR A 192 -12.46 -5.29 -16.10
N SER A 193 -11.64 -6.34 -16.04
CA SER A 193 -10.37 -6.42 -16.78
C SER A 193 -10.59 -6.38 -18.29
N LYS A 194 -11.62 -7.07 -18.82
CA LYS A 194 -11.99 -6.98 -20.25
C LYS A 194 -12.36 -5.55 -20.64
N THR A 195 -13.14 -4.86 -19.80
CA THR A 195 -13.51 -3.47 -20.04
C THR A 195 -12.28 -2.56 -20.06
N MET A 196 -11.34 -2.75 -19.13
CA MET A 196 -10.11 -1.95 -19.06
C MET A 196 -9.11 -2.28 -20.18
N ALA A 197 -9.13 -3.50 -20.71
CA ALA A 197 -8.33 -3.87 -21.87
C ALA A 197 -8.72 -3.11 -23.15
N GLU A 198 -9.98 -2.67 -23.24
CA GLU A 198 -10.50 -1.89 -24.37
C GLU A 198 -10.41 -0.38 -24.14
N ARG A 199 -10.17 0.06 -22.88
CA ARG A 199 -10.06 1.48 -22.53
C ARG A 199 -8.90 2.13 -23.27
N LYS A 200 -9.15 3.34 -23.82
CA LYS A 200 -8.11 4.19 -24.41
C LYS A 200 -7.97 5.52 -23.67
N ILE A 201 -6.75 5.90 -23.37
CA ILE A 201 -6.36 7.24 -22.90
C ILE A 201 -5.39 7.80 -23.92
N THR A 202 -5.56 9.06 -24.30
CA THR A 202 -4.65 9.66 -25.29
C THR A 202 -3.32 10.01 -24.63
N TYR A 203 -2.22 9.79 -25.35
CA TYR A 203 -0.89 10.21 -24.91
C TYR A 203 -0.78 11.72 -24.68
N ALA A 204 -1.59 12.54 -25.37
CA ALA A 204 -1.69 13.98 -25.11
C ALA A 204 -2.25 14.29 -23.70
N THR A 205 -3.24 13.52 -23.24
CA THR A 205 -3.75 13.62 -21.86
C THR A 205 -2.65 13.26 -20.86
N VAL A 206 -1.91 12.17 -21.10
CA VAL A 206 -0.81 11.75 -20.22
C VAL A 206 0.31 12.79 -20.21
N GLU A 207 0.66 13.37 -21.36
CA GLU A 207 1.65 14.45 -21.48
C GLU A 207 1.28 15.67 -20.62
N GLU A 208 0.01 16.06 -20.62
CA GLU A 208 -0.46 17.17 -19.78
C GLU A 208 -0.29 16.86 -18.29
N LEU A 209 -0.60 15.63 -17.87
CA LEU A 209 -0.40 15.19 -16.49
C LEU A 209 1.07 15.18 -16.12
N ILE A 210 1.95 14.68 -16.98
CA ILE A 210 3.41 14.71 -16.77
C ILE A 210 3.88 16.15 -16.56
N ARG A 211 3.51 17.07 -17.46
CA ARG A 211 3.89 18.50 -17.36
C ARG A 211 3.37 19.17 -16.09
N LYS A 212 2.16 18.81 -15.63
CA LYS A 212 1.63 19.28 -14.34
C LYS A 212 2.45 18.73 -13.17
N THR A 213 2.75 17.43 -13.18
CA THR A 213 3.57 16.79 -12.13
C THR A 213 5.00 17.32 -12.11
N GLU A 214 5.58 17.68 -13.25
CA GLU A 214 6.89 18.34 -13.30
C GLU A 214 6.90 19.69 -12.56
N THR A 215 5.85 20.51 -12.71
CA THR A 215 5.70 21.75 -11.92
C THR A 215 5.70 21.43 -10.42
N LEU A 216 4.96 20.40 -10.00
CA LEU A 216 4.91 19.98 -8.60
C LEU A 216 6.25 19.43 -8.09
N LEU A 217 6.99 18.70 -8.93
CA LEU A 217 8.34 18.22 -8.58
C LEU A 217 9.34 19.36 -8.47
N GLY A 218 9.22 20.37 -9.32
CA GLY A 218 10.02 21.60 -9.24
C GLY A 218 9.80 22.30 -7.90
N GLU A 219 8.54 22.44 -7.48
CA GLU A 219 8.22 23.01 -6.18
C GLU A 219 8.73 22.15 -5.01
N TYR A 220 8.53 20.84 -5.09
CA TYR A 220 9.06 19.89 -4.13
C TYR A 220 10.58 20.11 -3.94
N GLU A 221 11.35 20.19 -5.03
CA GLU A 221 12.80 20.38 -4.97
C GLU A 221 13.19 21.73 -4.36
N GLN A 222 12.46 22.80 -4.69
CA GLN A 222 12.70 24.13 -4.14
C GLN A 222 12.50 24.13 -2.61
N LEU A 223 11.38 23.57 -2.14
CA LEU A 223 11.11 23.42 -0.70
C LEU A 223 12.14 22.52 -0.03
N TYR A 224 12.49 21.39 -0.66
CA TYR A 224 13.51 20.48 -0.16
C TYR A 224 14.88 21.16 -0.02
N SER A 225 15.21 22.13 -0.86
CA SER A 225 16.51 22.83 -0.81
C SER A 225 16.51 24.04 0.14
N GLN A 226 15.33 24.51 0.55
CA GLN A 226 15.18 25.71 1.37
C GLN A 226 15.66 25.47 2.82
N LYS A 227 16.57 26.32 3.32
CA LYS A 227 16.90 26.39 4.75
C LYS A 227 15.78 27.14 5.47
N VAL A 228 15.25 26.53 6.53
CA VAL A 228 14.14 27.09 7.29
C VAL A 228 14.64 27.61 8.63
N ASP A 229 14.24 28.84 8.96
CA ASP A 229 14.52 29.54 10.20
C ASP A 229 13.24 30.26 10.70
N THR A 230 13.34 30.93 11.85
CA THR A 230 12.22 31.66 12.45
C THR A 230 11.63 32.74 11.55
N ALA A 231 12.41 33.32 10.64
CA ALA A 231 11.96 34.42 9.78
C ALA A 231 11.14 33.92 8.59
N ASN A 232 11.42 32.70 8.09
CA ASN A 232 10.79 32.17 6.89
C ASN A 232 9.90 30.93 7.11
N LYS A 233 9.79 30.43 8.36
CA LYS A 233 9.00 29.24 8.71
C LYS A 233 7.56 29.29 8.22
N ASP A 234 6.86 30.42 8.38
CA ASP A 234 5.43 30.50 8.08
C ASP A 234 5.20 30.41 6.56
N ALA A 235 6.06 31.07 5.78
CA ALA A 235 6.05 30.98 4.33
C ALA A 235 6.34 29.54 3.85
N PHE A 236 7.34 28.87 4.45
CA PHE A 236 7.64 27.47 4.14
C PHE A 236 6.45 26.56 4.44
N LEU A 237 5.85 26.70 5.62
CA LEU A 237 4.70 25.90 6.05
C LEU A 237 3.49 26.08 5.13
N VAL A 238 3.15 27.33 4.77
CA VAL A 238 2.05 27.63 3.84
C VAL A 238 2.31 27.02 2.46
N LYS A 239 3.53 27.16 1.92
CA LYS A 239 3.87 26.57 0.62
C LYS A 239 3.79 25.04 0.64
N ALA A 240 4.39 24.40 1.65
CA ALA A 240 4.36 22.94 1.77
C ALA A 240 2.93 22.42 1.98
N LYS A 241 2.12 23.10 2.80
CA LYS A 241 0.71 22.75 2.99
C LYS A 241 -0.11 22.91 1.70
N THR A 242 0.17 23.95 0.93
CA THR A 242 -0.47 24.19 -0.37
C THR A 242 -0.06 23.15 -1.40
N LEU A 243 1.22 22.78 -1.47
CA LEU A 243 1.71 21.69 -2.32
C LEU A 243 1.01 20.36 -1.98
N LEU A 244 0.94 20.01 -0.69
CA LEU A 244 0.22 18.82 -0.23
C LEU A 244 -1.25 18.86 -0.65
N ALA A 245 -1.93 20.00 -0.49
CA ALA A 245 -3.31 20.15 -0.89
C ALA A 245 -3.50 19.94 -2.40
N VAL A 246 -2.61 20.47 -3.23
CA VAL A 246 -2.66 20.29 -4.70
C VAL A 246 -2.40 18.85 -5.11
N ILE A 247 -1.44 18.17 -4.47
CA ILE A 247 -1.15 16.76 -4.72
C ILE A 247 -2.37 15.89 -4.36
N ASN A 248 -3.00 16.14 -3.20
CA ASN A 248 -4.19 15.40 -2.77
C ASN A 248 -5.36 15.64 -3.72
N ASP A 249 -5.62 16.90 -4.05
CA ASP A 249 -6.66 17.29 -5.02
C ASP A 249 -6.43 16.62 -6.38
N SER A 250 -5.17 16.51 -6.81
CA SER A 250 -4.83 15.79 -8.04
C SER A 250 -5.18 14.31 -7.95
N LEU A 251 -4.78 13.62 -6.87
CA LEU A 251 -5.07 12.20 -6.68
C LEU A 251 -6.57 11.89 -6.53
N GLU A 252 -7.33 12.81 -5.94
CA GLU A 252 -8.76 12.63 -5.68
C GLU A 252 -9.63 13.01 -6.89
N ASN A 253 -9.30 14.12 -7.56
CA ASN A 253 -10.20 14.76 -8.53
C ASN A 253 -9.73 14.67 -9.98
N VAL A 254 -8.51 14.19 -10.26
CA VAL A 254 -8.08 13.89 -11.64
C VAL A 254 -8.50 12.46 -12.00
N PRO A 255 -9.45 12.27 -12.94
CA PRO A 255 -10.00 10.96 -13.24
C PRO A 255 -8.95 9.93 -13.66
N GLU A 256 -7.93 10.35 -14.39
CA GLU A 256 -6.86 9.48 -14.88
C GLU A 256 -6.01 8.92 -13.73
N PHE A 257 -5.73 9.72 -12.69
CA PHE A 257 -5.02 9.23 -11.51
C PHE A 257 -5.88 8.28 -10.69
N ALA A 258 -7.15 8.61 -10.46
CA ALA A 258 -8.08 7.73 -9.76
C ALA A 258 -8.25 6.39 -10.49
N LEU A 259 -8.33 6.44 -11.83
CA LEU A 259 -8.41 5.28 -12.69
C LEU A 259 -7.14 4.43 -12.59
N ALA A 260 -5.95 5.02 -12.77
CA ALA A 260 -4.69 4.29 -12.71
C ALA A 260 -4.50 3.57 -11.36
N MET A 261 -4.84 4.25 -10.26
CA MET A 261 -4.82 3.65 -8.93
C MET A 261 -5.81 2.50 -8.83
N LYS A 262 -7.03 2.65 -9.34
CA LYS A 262 -8.01 1.56 -9.33
C LYS A 262 -7.54 0.34 -10.14
N GLU A 263 -6.94 0.57 -11.32
CA GLU A 263 -6.41 -0.49 -12.18
C GLU A 263 -5.29 -1.28 -11.49
N ASP A 264 -4.35 -0.61 -10.81
CA ASP A 264 -3.22 -1.24 -10.10
C ASP A 264 -3.67 -2.09 -8.88
N PHE A 265 -4.77 -1.70 -8.21
CA PHE A 265 -5.28 -2.41 -7.01
C PHE A 265 -6.47 -3.35 -7.28
N ALA A 266 -6.91 -3.49 -8.54
CA ALA A 266 -8.10 -4.27 -8.86
C ALA A 266 -7.89 -5.79 -8.79
N GLU A 267 -6.66 -6.29 -8.93
CA GLU A 267 -6.40 -7.74 -8.93
C GLU A 267 -6.67 -8.34 -7.55
N PRO A 268 -7.58 -9.34 -7.43
CA PRO A 268 -7.89 -9.96 -6.16
C PRO A 268 -6.67 -10.66 -5.55
N HIS A 269 -6.42 -10.45 -4.25
CA HIS A 269 -5.37 -11.15 -3.51
C HIS A 269 -5.67 -12.65 -3.23
N VAL A 270 -6.73 -13.19 -3.82
CA VAL A 270 -7.11 -14.61 -3.66
C VAL A 270 -6.08 -15.45 -4.43
N LYS A 271 -5.45 -16.41 -3.74
CA LYS A 271 -4.43 -17.27 -4.34
C LYS A 271 -5.00 -18.05 -5.53
N PHE A 272 -4.62 -17.65 -6.74
CA PHE A 272 -4.83 -18.46 -7.93
C PHE A 272 -3.71 -19.50 -8.01
N GLU A 273 -3.98 -20.71 -7.52
CA GLU A 273 -3.12 -21.88 -7.73
C GLU A 273 -3.35 -22.41 -9.14
N GLY A 274 -2.82 -21.70 -10.14
CA GLY A 274 -2.81 -22.12 -11.54
C GLY A 274 -1.43 -22.02 -12.20
N GLN A 275 -0.38 -21.90 -11.38
CA GLN A 275 1.01 -22.10 -11.81
C GLN A 275 1.46 -23.50 -11.38
N MET A 276 1.22 -24.48 -12.26
CA MET A 276 2.09 -25.64 -12.43
C MET A 276 2.50 -25.67 -13.90
#